data_AF-A0A561D5J3-F1
#
_entry.id   AF-A0A561D5J3-F1
#
_cell.length_a   1.000
_cell.length_b   1.000
_cell.length_c   1.000
_cell.angle_alpha   90.00
_cell.angle_beta   90.00
_cell.angle_gamma   90.00
#
_symmetry.space_group_name_H-M   'P 1'
#
loop_
_entity.id
_entity.type
_entity.pdbx_description
1 polymer ?
#
loop_
_entity_poly.entity_id
_entity_poly.type
_entity_poly.pdbx_seq_one_letter_code
_entity_poly.pdbx_strand_id
1 'polypeptide(L)' 'MTLRVDWWGAQTRHDATKKALALYTKKHPNVHFVSEFSGWAGHWDKLGTHEAAKDAPDIIQIRILYGKRSNSSFIKN' A
#
# COMPACT_ATOMS: atom_id res chain seq x y z
N MET A 1 6.94 -12.60 13.26
CA MET A 1 6.45 -12.40 11.88
C MET A 1 6.54 -10.92 11.56
N THR A 2 7.01 -10.55 10.38
CA THR A 2 7.14 -9.15 9.96
C THR A 2 6.45 -8.98 8.62
N LEU A 3 5.56 -7.99 8.52
CA LEU A 3 4.79 -7.68 7.32
C LEU A 3 5.18 -6.32 6.76
N ARG A 4 5.33 -6.21 5.45
CA ARG A 4 5.51 -4.94 4.73
C ARG A 4 4.15 -4.34 4.39
N VAL A 5 3.99 -3.05 4.69
CA VAL A 5 2.75 -2.31 4.44
C VAL A 5 3.06 -1.05 3.64
N ASP A 6 2.49 -0.92 2.43
CA ASP A 6 2.60 0.27 1.59
C ASP A 6 1.26 1.01 1.46
N TRP A 7 1.28 2.33 1.66
CA TRP A 7 0.09 3.18 1.52
C TRP A 7 0.42 4.61 1.07
N TRP A 8 -0.57 5.33 0.57
CA TRP A 8 -0.40 6.74 0.18
C TRP A 8 -1.23 7.68 1.06
N GLY A 9 -0.86 8.96 1.13
CA GLY A 9 -1.72 9.98 1.72
C GLY A 9 -1.01 11.27 2.10
N ALA A 10 -1.70 12.07 2.90
CA ALA A 10 -1.10 13.22 3.59
C ALA A 10 -0.46 12.77 4.92
N GLN A 11 0.35 13.65 5.51
CA GLN A 11 1.02 13.42 6.79
C GLN A 11 0.08 12.92 7.90
N THR A 12 -1.12 13.50 7.99
CA THR A 12 -2.16 13.09 8.95
C THR A 12 -2.56 11.62 8.81
N ARG A 13 -2.62 11.10 7.58
CA ARG A 13 -2.87 9.67 7.34
C ARG A 13 -1.67 8.84 7.74
N HIS A 14 -0.45 9.24 7.40
CA HIS A 14 0.76 8.50 7.80
C HIS A 14 0.85 8.33 9.31
N ASP A 15 0.58 9.40 10.06
CA ASP A 15 0.61 9.35 11.52
C ASP A 15 -0.51 8.50 12.12
N ALA A 16 -1.72 8.57 11.55
CA ALA A 16 -2.83 7.71 11.96
C ALA A 16 -2.55 6.23 11.67
N THR A 17 -2.05 5.89 10.48
CA THR A 17 -1.73 4.50 10.11
C THR A 17 -0.62 3.93 11.00
N LYS A 18 0.47 4.67 11.24
CA LYS A 18 1.54 4.22 12.14
C LYS A 18 1.03 3.94 13.56
N LYS A 19 0.15 4.80 14.09
CA LYS A 19 -0.50 4.56 15.40
C LYS A 19 -1.34 3.29 15.40
N ALA A 20 -2.10 3.05 14.33
CA ALA A 20 -2.90 1.83 14.20
C ALA A 20 -2.03 0.56 14.16
N LEU A 21 -0.94 0.58 13.38
CA LEU A 21 0.03 -0.52 13.32
C LEU A 21 0.70 -0.77 14.68
N ALA A 22 1.11 0.28 15.39
CA ALA A 22 1.68 0.15 16.73
C ALA A 22 0.68 -0.44 17.75
N LEU A 23 -0.59 -0.01 17.69
CA LEU A 23 -1.66 -0.58 18.51
C LEU A 23 -1.91 -2.06 18.19
N TYR A 24 -1.83 -2.44 16.91
CA TYR A 24 -1.94 -3.84 16.50
C TYR A 24 -0.78 -4.67 17.06
N THR A 25 0.46 -4.23 16.90
CA THR A 25 1.64 -4.92 17.47
C THR A 25 1.55 -5.02 18.99
N LYS A 26 1.01 -4.02 19.70
CA LYS A 26 0.80 -4.11 21.16
C LYS A 26 -0.16 -5.25 21.55
N LYS A 27 -1.18 -5.50 20.74
CA LYS A 27 -2.15 -6.61 20.96
C LYS A 27 -1.65 -7.95 20.42
N HIS A 28 -0.74 -7.92 19.45
CA HIS A 28 -0.17 -9.08 18.78
C HIS A 28 1.37 -8.96 18.75
N PRO A 29 2.06 -9.25 19.87
CA PRO A 29 3.50 -8.97 20.02
C PRO A 29 4.42 -9.70 19.02
N ASN A 30 3.91 -10.77 18.40
CA ASN A 30 4.59 -11.56 17.38
C ASN A 30 4.44 -10.99 15.95
N VAL A 31 3.67 -9.91 15.77
CA VAL A 31 3.43 -9.25 14.48
C VAL A 31 4.08 -7.87 14.49
N HIS A 32 5.07 -7.69 13.62
CA HIS A 32 5.76 -6.42 13.39
C HIS A 32 5.48 -5.92 11.96
N PHE A 33 5.67 -4.61 11.75
CA PHE A 33 5.42 -3.97 10.47
C PHE A 33 6.61 -3.17 9.98
N VAL A 34 6.92 -3.29 8.69
CA VAL A 34 7.75 -2.34 7.95
C VAL A 34 6.81 -1.43 7.19
N SER A 35 6.93 -0.12 7.42
CA SER A 35 6.05 0.89 6.84
C SER A 35 6.71 1.56 5.65
N GLU A 36 6.07 1.45 4.50
CA GLU A 36 6.39 2.17 3.27
C GLU A 36 5.23 3.14 3.01
N PHE A 37 5.51 4.43 2.82
CA PHE A 37 4.45 5.38 2.52
C PHE A 37 4.94 6.54 1.68
N SER A 38 4.01 7.14 0.93
CA SER A 38 4.33 8.24 0.02
C SER A 38 3.11 9.12 -0.27
N GLY A 39 3.32 10.19 -1.04
CA GLY A 39 2.23 10.87 -1.72
C GLY A 39 1.55 10.00 -2.78
N TRP A 40 0.49 10.53 -3.40
CA TRP A 40 -0.29 9.83 -4.42
C TRP A 40 0.56 9.33 -5.60
N ALA A 41 1.29 10.23 -6.27
CA ALA A 41 2.09 9.88 -7.44
C ALA A 41 3.15 8.80 -7.11
N GLY A 42 3.97 9.06 -6.09
CA GLY A 42 5.04 8.13 -5.71
C GLY A 42 4.57 6.75 -5.24
N HIS A 43 3.32 6.61 -4.79
CA HIS A 43 2.77 5.29 -4.45
C HIS A 43 2.54 4.44 -5.70
N TRP A 44 1.99 5.03 -6.76
CA TRP A 44 1.77 4.31 -8.02
C TRP A 44 3.07 4.00 -8.75
N ASP A 45 4.07 4.90 -8.68
CA ASP A 45 5.41 4.63 -9.22
C ASP A 45 6.09 3.46 -8.49
N LYS A 46 5.99 3.42 -7.15
CA LYS A 46 6.48 2.29 -6.35
C LYS A 46 5.76 0.99 -6.69
N LEU A 47 4.43 1.03 -6.81
CA LEU A 47 3.65 -0.17 -7.14
C LEU A 47 4.07 -0.78 -8.47
N GLY A 48 4.27 0.04 -9.51
CA GLY A 48 4.79 -0.44 -10.80
C GLY A 48 6.21 -1.01 -10.69
N THR A 49 7.06 -0.42 -9.83
CA THR A 49 8.41 -0.94 -9.55
C THR A 49 8.36 -2.31 -8.85
N HIS A 50 7.50 -2.46 -7.84
CA HIS A 50 7.29 -3.73 -7.14
C HIS A 50 6.74 -4.82 -8.06
N GLU A 51 5.81 -4.47 -8.96
CA GLU A 51 5.25 -5.38 -9.95
C GLU A 51 6.34 -5.89 -10.91
N ALA A 52 7.15 -4.97 -11.47
CA ALA A 52 8.26 -5.32 -12.34
C ALA A 52 9.32 -6.20 -11.65
N ALA A 53 9.59 -5.92 -10.36
CA ALA A 53 10.55 -6.67 -9.55
C ALA A 53 9.98 -7.99 -8.98
N LYS A 54 8.66 -8.23 -9.08
CA LYS A 54 7.95 -9.31 -8.37
C LYS A 54 8.18 -9.31 -6.85
N ASP A 55 8.27 -8.11 -6.26
CA ASP A 55 8.54 -7.88 -4.83
C ASP A 55 7.46 -6.96 -4.22
N ALA A 56 6.21 -7.40 -4.32
CA ALA A 56 5.08 -6.66 -3.76
C ALA A 56 5.08 -6.74 -2.21
N PRO A 57 4.77 -5.64 -1.50
CA PRO A 57 4.49 -5.67 -0.06
C PRO A 57 3.34 -6.64 0.30
N ASP A 58 3.34 -7.13 1.55
CA ASP A 58 2.29 -8.05 2.04
C ASP A 58 0.91 -7.38 2.11
N ILE A 59 0.87 -6.09 2.43
CA ILE A 59 -0.36 -5.29 2.56
C ILE A 59 -0.20 -4.00 1.77
N ILE A 60 -1.11 -3.75 0.83
CA ILE A 60 -1.04 -2.59 -0.06
C ILE A 60 -2.37 -1.86 -0.01
N GLN A 61 -2.34 -0.54 0.21
CA GLN A 61 -3.50 0.29 -0.06
C GLN A 61 -3.74 0.31 -1.58
N ILE A 62 -4.97 0.10 -2.04
CA ILE A 62 -5.32 0.21 -3.47
C ILE A 62 -6.58 1.07 -3.63
N ARG A 63 -6.66 1.87 -4.70
CA ARG A 63 -7.89 2.59 -5.07
C ARG A 63 -8.59 1.83 -6.19
N ILE A 64 -9.77 1.30 -5.89
CA ILE A 64 -10.66 0.72 -6.90
C ILE A 64 -11.74 1.76 -7.22
N LEU A 65 -11.92 2.11 -8.49
CA LEU A 65 -13.05 2.92 -8.93
C LEU A 65 -14.28 2.02 -9.07
N TYR A 66 -15.20 2.10 -8.11
CA TYR A 66 -16.51 1.46 -8.24
C TYR A 66 -17.42 2.35 -9.11
N GLY A 67 -17.68 1.94 -10.34
CA GLY A 67 -18.64 2.59 -11.23
C GLY A 67 -18.03 3.37 -12.39
N LYS A 68 -17.38 2.66 -13.32
CA LYS A 68 -17.51 2.80 -14.78
C LYS A 68 -16.60 1.73 -15.38
N ARG A 69 -17.19 0.77 -16.10
CA ARG A 69 -16.44 -0.07 -17.04
C ARG A 69 -15.99 0.88 -18.16
N SER A 70 -14.83 1.50 -18.00
CA SER A 70 -14.17 2.12 -19.14
C SER A 70 -13.64 0.98 -19.98
N ASN A 71 -14.21 0.81 -21.18
CA ASN A 71 -13.60 0.07 -22.28
C ASN A 71 -12.22 0.69 -22.52
N SER A 72 -11.22 0.22 -21.79
CA SER A 72 -9.83 0.61 -21.96
C SER A 72 -9.17 -0.65 -22.44
N SER A 73 -8.97 -0.70 -23.76
CA SER A 73 -8.26 -1.72 -24.50
C SER A 73 -6.82 -1.81 -23.98
N PHE A 74 -6.64 -2.50 -22.85
CA PHE A 74 -5.37 -3.09 -22.42
C PHE A 74 -5.32 -4.56 -22.87
N ILE A 75 -5.62 -4.76 -24.16
CA ILE A 75 -4.96 -5.77 -24.97
C ILE A 75 -4.42 -4.99 -26.17
N LYS A 76 -3.14 -4.70 -26.14
CA LYS A 76 -2.34 -4.44 -27.33
C LYS A 76 -0.99 -5.10 -27.12
N ASN A 77 -0.79 -6.16 -27.90
CA ASN A 77 0.45 -6.85 -28.26
C ASN A 77 1.47 -7.10 -27.14
#